data_AF-A0A382W4J7-F1
#
_entry.id   AF-A0A382W4J7-F1
#
_cell.length_a   1.000
_cell.length_b   1.000
_cell.length_c   1.000
_cell.angle_alpha   90.00
_cell.angle_beta   90.00
_cell.angle_gamma   90.00
#
_symmetry.space_group_name_H-M   'P 1'
#
loop_
_entity.id
_entity.type
_entity.pdbx_description
1 polymer ?
#
loop_
_entity_poly.entity_id
_entity_poly.type
_entity_poly.pdbx_seq_one_letter_code
_entity_poly.pdbx_strand_id
1 'polypeptide(L)'
;VNLTTYSNNYHLYPEALKNEDHYVWKNYRKVLSQYKPDIIGITAFSVKFPSALRIAAISKDFNPTIPVIMGGQHTTIMTDQVLSDKNIDFAVRGEGEQTFIEFIHQFEEKKNWADIDGLSYKNNKQIIKNKNRELIENIDNIAYPSKETLYDIENYSETSLSKLFASRGCPYQCTYCGTQNIWTNKVRFHSPERIVNEIKQTKKDFGCTYFTFFDDVFGLHKKNTYHLLNKMIESNIDINWDCLTRANLVSDELLLKMKKAGCKKIDMGVESGSDKILLD
;
A
#
# COMPACT_ATOMS: atom_id res chain seq x y z
N VAL A 1 -18.57 5.22 -6.30
CA VAL A 1 -18.63 5.45 -4.84
C VAL A 1 -19.65 6.55 -4.61
N ASN A 2 -20.76 6.28 -3.91
CA ASN A 2 -21.77 7.29 -3.64
C ASN A 2 -21.25 8.21 -2.51
N LEU A 3 -20.78 9.41 -2.90
CA LEU A 3 -20.23 10.39 -1.96
C LEU A 3 -21.24 10.79 -0.88
N THR A 4 -22.53 10.81 -1.20
CA THR A 4 -23.61 11.09 -0.25
C THR A 4 -23.74 10.01 0.82
N THR A 5 -23.58 8.73 0.45
CA THR A 5 -23.58 7.63 1.43
C THR A 5 -22.35 7.71 2.35
N TYR A 6 -21.18 8.08 1.79
CA TYR A 6 -19.97 8.25 2.58
C TYR A 6 -20.07 9.44 3.54
N SER A 7 -20.53 10.61 3.07
CA SER A 7 -20.72 11.79 3.91
C SER A 7 -21.73 11.55 5.03
N ASN A 8 -22.85 10.89 4.71
CA ASN A 8 -23.91 10.63 5.69
C ASN A 8 -23.45 9.66 6.79
N ASN A 9 -22.51 8.77 6.52
CA ASN A 9 -22.03 7.78 7.49
C ASN A 9 -20.67 8.14 8.10
N TYR A 10 -20.04 9.27 7.72
CA TYR A 10 -18.73 9.64 8.24
C TYR A 10 -18.74 9.80 9.77
N HIS A 11 -19.83 10.28 10.36
CA HIS A 11 -19.99 10.41 11.82
C HIS A 11 -19.80 9.09 12.58
N LEU A 12 -20.13 7.95 11.94
CA LEU A 12 -19.95 6.63 12.53
C LEU A 12 -18.48 6.28 12.74
N TYR A 13 -17.57 6.83 11.94
CA TYR A 13 -16.14 6.52 12.05
C TYR A 13 -15.52 7.09 13.34
N PRO A 14 -15.66 8.39 13.67
CA PRO A 14 -15.25 8.92 14.97
C PRO A 14 -15.93 8.23 16.16
N GLU A 15 -17.20 7.84 16.05
CA GLU A 15 -17.91 7.09 17.09
C GLU A 15 -17.28 5.71 17.31
N ALA A 16 -17.04 4.96 16.23
CA ALA A 16 -16.36 3.67 16.28
C ALA A 16 -14.93 3.78 16.82
N LEU A 17 -14.21 4.85 16.48
CA LEU A 17 -12.87 5.13 17.03
C LEU A 17 -12.90 5.36 18.54
N LYS A 18 -13.94 6.02 19.08
CA LYS A 18 -14.04 6.32 20.52
C LYS A 18 -14.61 5.16 21.33
N ASN A 19 -15.46 4.35 20.72
CA ASN A 19 -16.09 3.20 21.36
C ASN A 19 -15.07 2.07 21.56
N GLU A 20 -14.58 1.86 22.79
CA GLU A 20 -13.65 0.76 23.13
C GLU A 20 -14.26 -0.63 22.94
N ASP A 21 -15.58 -0.71 23.05
CA ASP A 21 -16.35 -1.93 22.92
C ASP A 21 -16.74 -2.26 21.48
N HIS A 22 -16.33 -1.44 20.51
CA HIS A 22 -16.61 -1.67 19.09
C HIS A 22 -16.00 -3.01 18.65
N TYR A 23 -16.76 -3.79 17.86
CA TYR A 23 -16.42 -5.17 17.53
C TYR A 23 -15.04 -5.32 16.87
N VAL A 24 -14.60 -4.34 16.07
CA VAL A 24 -13.27 -4.33 15.43
C VAL A 24 -12.15 -4.33 16.47
N TRP A 25 -12.26 -3.54 17.54
CA TRP A 25 -11.23 -3.47 18.59
C TRP A 25 -11.25 -4.72 19.46
N LYS A 26 -12.45 -5.25 19.77
CA LYS A 26 -12.60 -6.54 20.43
C LYS A 26 -11.96 -7.67 19.63
N ASN A 27 -12.18 -7.69 18.31
CA ASN A 27 -11.56 -8.67 17.43
C ASN A 27 -10.04 -8.53 17.43
N TYR A 28 -9.51 -7.31 17.32
CA TYR A 28 -8.06 -7.10 17.38
C TYR A 28 -7.43 -7.56 18.70
N ARG A 29 -8.05 -7.25 19.85
CA ARG A 29 -7.61 -7.75 21.17
C ARG A 29 -7.64 -9.28 21.25
N LYS A 30 -8.66 -9.91 20.66
CA LYS A 30 -8.75 -11.38 20.55
C LYS A 30 -7.60 -11.95 19.72
N VAL A 31 -7.30 -11.35 18.56
CA VAL A 31 -6.15 -11.75 17.71
C VAL A 31 -4.84 -11.66 18.48
N LEU A 32 -4.58 -10.54 19.17
CA LEU A 32 -3.38 -10.39 20.00
C LEU A 32 -3.26 -11.49 21.07
N SER A 33 -4.38 -11.82 21.73
CA SER A 33 -4.40 -12.82 22.80
C SER A 33 -4.19 -14.26 22.29
N GLN A 34 -4.65 -14.55 21.07
CA GLN A 34 -4.52 -15.86 20.43
C GLN A 34 -3.14 -16.05 19.80
N TYR A 35 -2.68 -15.06 19.02
CA TYR A 35 -1.43 -15.14 18.27
C TYR A 35 -0.21 -14.85 19.14
N LYS A 36 -0.34 -13.96 20.13
CA LYS A 36 0.75 -13.51 21.03
C LYS A 36 2.01 -13.07 20.27
N PRO A 37 1.91 -12.00 19.46
CA PRO A 37 3.02 -11.55 18.62
C PRO A 37 4.18 -11.01 19.45
N ASP A 38 5.40 -11.18 18.93
CA ASP A 38 6.60 -10.54 19.45
C ASP A 38 6.77 -9.09 18.95
N ILE A 39 6.18 -8.76 17.79
CA ILE A 39 6.29 -7.46 17.12
C ILE A 39 4.96 -7.11 16.47
N ILE A 40 4.58 -5.82 16.48
CA ILE A 40 3.40 -5.30 15.78
C ILE A 40 3.80 -4.36 14.65
N GLY A 41 3.57 -4.78 13.41
CA GLY A 41 3.66 -3.92 12.22
C GLY A 41 2.32 -3.26 11.89
N ILE A 42 2.31 -1.94 11.66
CA ILE A 42 1.10 -1.18 11.29
C ILE A 42 1.37 -0.37 10.03
N THR A 43 0.56 -0.56 8.98
CA THR A 43 0.60 0.32 7.80
C THR A 43 -0.36 1.50 7.94
N ALA A 44 0.13 2.72 7.75
CA ALA A 44 -0.65 3.94 7.88
C ALA A 44 -0.81 4.67 6.55
N PHE A 45 -2.07 4.82 6.14
CA PHE A 45 -2.52 5.82 5.16
C PHE A 45 -3.07 7.03 5.90
N SER A 46 -2.95 8.23 5.35
CA SER A 46 -3.33 9.47 6.06
C SER A 46 -4.78 9.45 6.56
N VAL A 47 -5.70 8.95 5.73
CA VAL A 47 -7.12 8.82 6.09
C VAL A 47 -7.41 7.76 7.16
N LYS A 48 -6.46 6.85 7.43
CA LYS A 48 -6.57 5.77 8.41
C LYS A 48 -5.68 5.97 9.63
N PHE A 49 -4.93 7.08 9.68
CA PHE A 49 -3.95 7.33 10.73
C PHE A 49 -4.55 7.30 12.14
N PRO A 50 -5.75 7.88 12.43
CA PRO A 50 -6.38 7.75 13.74
C PRO A 50 -6.66 6.30 14.17
N SER A 51 -7.08 5.44 13.23
CA SER A 51 -7.25 4.01 13.50
C SER A 51 -5.92 3.32 13.80
N ALA A 52 -4.86 3.69 13.05
CA ALA A 52 -3.53 3.14 13.26
C ALA A 52 -2.97 3.50 14.65
N LEU A 53 -3.19 4.72 15.13
CA LEU A 53 -2.83 5.14 16.49
C LEU A 53 -3.58 4.33 17.55
N ARG A 54 -4.89 4.07 17.33
CA ARG A 54 -5.67 3.26 18.26
C ARG A 54 -5.21 1.80 18.30
N ILE A 55 -4.85 1.23 17.16
CA ILE A 55 -4.23 -0.10 17.09
C ILE A 55 -2.93 -0.12 17.90
N ALA A 56 -2.05 0.88 17.72
CA ALA A 56 -0.80 0.99 18.49
C ALA A 56 -1.05 1.07 20.01
N ALA A 57 -2.03 1.88 20.43
CA ALA A 57 -2.41 2.00 21.85
C ALA A 57 -2.91 0.66 22.41
N ILE A 58 -3.82 -0.03 21.70
CA ILE A 58 -4.34 -1.35 22.10
C ILE A 58 -3.20 -2.37 22.24
N SER A 59 -2.21 -2.34 21.34
CA SER A 59 -1.04 -3.22 21.40
C SER A 59 -0.18 -2.99 22.64
N LYS A 60 0.03 -1.72 23.01
CA LYS A 60 0.77 -1.36 24.22
C LYS A 60 -0.01 -1.66 25.50
N ASP A 61 -1.34 -1.56 25.49
CA ASP A 61 -2.18 -2.03 26.61
C ASP A 61 -2.03 -3.54 26.82
N PHE A 62 -1.96 -4.30 25.73
CA PHE A 62 -1.77 -5.75 25.77
C PHE A 62 -0.39 -6.15 26.28
N ASN A 63 0.67 -5.48 25.80
CA ASN A 63 2.03 -5.67 26.25
C ASN A 63 2.80 -4.34 26.17
N PRO A 64 3.08 -3.66 27.30
CA PRO A 64 3.72 -2.34 27.30
C PRO A 64 5.11 -2.31 26.64
N THR A 65 5.80 -3.46 26.59
CA THR A 65 7.15 -3.56 26.02
C THR A 65 7.17 -4.12 24.60
N ILE A 66 6.03 -4.46 24.00
CA ILE A 66 6.00 -4.97 22.62
C ILE A 66 6.49 -3.88 21.65
N PRO A 67 7.44 -4.16 20.75
CA PRO A 67 7.82 -3.24 19.70
C PRO A 67 6.65 -2.98 18.76
N VAL A 68 6.28 -1.71 18.61
CA VAL A 68 5.30 -1.24 17.64
C VAL A 68 6.01 -0.43 16.57
N ILE A 69 5.91 -0.91 15.33
CA ILE A 69 6.57 -0.35 14.16
C ILE A 69 5.53 0.05 13.12
N MET A 70 5.54 1.32 12.74
CA MET A 70 4.61 1.84 11.75
C MET A 70 5.30 2.07 10.41
N GLY A 71 4.62 1.81 9.30
CA GLY A 71 5.11 2.06 7.95
C GLY A 71 4.03 2.67 7.07
N GLY A 72 4.27 2.71 5.75
CA GLY A 72 3.31 3.22 4.77
C GLY A 72 3.47 4.71 4.43
N GLN A 73 2.57 5.18 3.58
CA GLN A 73 2.66 6.50 2.95
C GLN A 73 2.60 7.64 3.97
N HIS A 74 1.70 7.57 4.95
CA HIS A 74 1.58 8.60 5.98
C HIS A 74 2.86 8.66 6.81
N THR A 75 3.38 7.51 7.23
CA THR A 75 4.59 7.42 8.04
C THR A 75 5.83 7.96 7.34
N THR A 76 5.92 7.74 6.03
CA THR A 76 7.03 8.26 5.21
C THR A 76 7.03 9.79 5.18
N ILE A 77 5.86 10.41 5.03
CA ILE A 77 5.72 11.87 4.89
C ILE A 77 5.71 12.56 6.26
N MET A 78 5.06 11.97 7.25
CA MET A 78 4.76 12.56 8.57
C MET A 78 5.50 11.84 9.70
N THR A 79 6.75 11.40 9.48
CA THR A 79 7.50 10.57 10.43
C THR A 79 7.55 11.13 11.85
N ASP A 80 7.77 12.44 12.01
CA ASP A 80 7.85 13.06 13.34
C ASP A 80 6.51 13.05 14.05
N GLN A 81 5.40 13.25 13.32
CA GLN A 81 4.06 13.15 13.87
C GLN A 81 3.78 11.72 14.34
N VAL A 82 4.13 10.72 13.51
CA VAL A 82 3.97 9.31 13.87
C VAL A 82 4.77 8.97 15.13
N LEU A 83 6.05 9.33 15.17
CA LEU A 83 6.91 9.08 16.32
C LEU A 83 6.64 10.02 17.51
N SER A 84 5.78 11.02 17.39
CA SER A 84 5.35 11.79 18.57
C SER A 84 4.39 10.99 19.47
N ASP A 85 3.67 10.00 18.91
CA ASP A 85 2.77 9.15 19.68
C ASP A 85 3.56 8.17 20.55
N LYS A 86 3.32 8.16 21.86
CA LYS A 86 4.04 7.33 22.84
C LYS A 86 3.95 5.82 22.59
N ASN A 87 2.94 5.36 21.85
CA ASN A 87 2.67 3.94 21.63
C ASN A 87 3.39 3.38 20.40
N ILE A 88 4.13 4.20 19.67
CA ILE A 88 4.89 3.80 18.47
C ILE A 88 6.38 3.97 18.76
N ASP A 89 7.16 2.91 18.54
CA ASP A 89 8.59 2.89 18.86
C ASP A 89 9.46 3.13 17.61
N PHE A 90 9.01 2.61 16.47
CA PHE A 90 9.74 2.63 15.20
C PHE A 90 8.85 3.11 14.04
N ALA A 91 9.47 3.72 13.05
CA ALA A 91 8.87 4.16 11.80
C ALA A 91 9.73 3.72 10.61
N VAL A 92 9.12 3.04 9.65
CA VAL A 92 9.71 2.66 8.36
C VAL A 92 9.29 3.67 7.31
N ARG A 93 10.27 4.31 6.67
CA ARG A 93 10.06 5.33 5.62
C ARG A 93 10.44 4.79 4.25
N GLY A 94 9.65 5.14 3.25
CA GLY A 94 9.83 4.67 1.88
C GLY A 94 9.37 3.21 1.72
N GLU A 95 10.16 2.42 1.01
CA GLU A 95 9.88 1.00 0.78
C GLU A 95 10.30 0.17 1.99
N GLY A 96 9.35 -0.62 2.50
CA GLY A 96 9.53 -1.31 3.77
C GLY A 96 10.18 -2.67 3.65
N GLU A 97 10.26 -3.27 2.46
CA GLU A 97 10.66 -4.66 2.27
C GLU A 97 12.03 -4.96 2.87
N GLN A 98 13.06 -4.19 2.49
CA GLN A 98 14.43 -4.41 2.98
C GLN A 98 14.64 -3.84 4.38
N THR A 99 14.14 -2.63 4.65
CA THR A 99 14.24 -2.00 5.98
C THR A 99 13.62 -2.86 7.07
N PHE A 100 12.46 -3.46 6.80
CA PHE A 100 11.77 -4.30 7.78
C PHE A 100 12.49 -5.64 7.98
N ILE A 101 13.02 -6.26 6.91
CA ILE A 101 13.83 -7.48 7.02
C ILE A 101 15.07 -7.23 7.90
N GLU A 102 15.81 -6.16 7.65
CA GLU A 102 16.98 -5.80 8.47
C GLU A 102 16.60 -5.50 9.93
N PHE A 103 15.46 -4.84 10.15
CA PHE A 103 14.91 -4.64 11.49
C PHE A 103 14.63 -5.96 12.21
N ILE A 104 13.99 -6.93 11.55
CA ILE A 104 13.74 -8.26 12.13
C ILE A 104 15.06 -8.95 12.51
N HIS A 105 16.05 -8.96 11.61
CA HIS A 105 17.35 -9.57 11.91
C HIS A 105 18.04 -8.92 13.11
N GLN A 106 18.07 -7.58 13.19
CA GLN A 106 18.67 -6.90 14.33
C GLN A 106 17.89 -7.11 15.63
N PHE A 107 16.56 -7.25 15.54
CA PHE A 107 15.71 -7.56 16.68
C PHE A 107 16.03 -8.94 17.26
N GLU A 108 16.16 -9.96 16.41
CA GLU A 108 16.54 -11.32 16.81
C GLU A 108 17.96 -11.37 17.41
N GLU A 109 18.90 -10.67 16.78
CA GLU A 109 20.30 -10.63 17.20
C GLU A 109 20.57 -9.65 18.36
N LYS A 110 19.56 -8.88 18.81
CA LYS A 110 19.67 -7.84 19.84
C LYS A 110 20.75 -6.79 19.54
N LYS A 111 20.86 -6.41 18.27
CA LYS A 111 21.79 -5.37 17.78
C LYS A 111 21.16 -3.97 17.85
N ASN A 112 21.98 -2.94 17.63
CA ASN A 112 21.52 -1.56 17.58
C ASN A 112 20.92 -1.21 16.22
N TRP A 113 20.03 -0.20 16.19
CA TRP A 113 19.23 0.19 15.01
C TRP A 113 19.89 1.20 14.08
N ALA A 114 21.09 1.71 14.40
CA ALA A 114 21.64 2.92 13.77
C ALA A 114 21.97 2.72 12.28
N ASP A 115 22.25 1.49 11.88
CA ASP A 115 22.71 1.15 10.52
C ASP A 115 21.58 0.66 9.60
N ILE A 116 20.31 0.72 10.03
CA ILE A 116 19.17 0.36 9.19
C ILE A 116 18.70 1.57 8.37
N ASP A 117 19.09 1.62 7.10
CA ASP A 117 18.58 2.64 6.17
C ASP A 117 17.04 2.57 6.06
N GLY A 118 16.39 3.73 6.09
CA GLY A 118 14.94 3.89 6.03
C GLY A 118 14.24 3.85 7.39
N LEU A 119 14.93 3.41 8.46
CA LEU A 119 14.36 3.33 9.80
C LEU A 119 14.44 4.68 10.54
N SER A 120 13.44 4.96 11.36
CA SER A 120 13.46 6.01 12.37
C SER A 120 12.91 5.45 13.67
N TYR A 121 13.43 5.88 14.81
CA TYR A 121 13.11 5.27 16.09
C TYR A 121 13.30 6.26 17.24
N LYS A 122 12.79 5.89 18.41
CA LYS A 122 12.98 6.67 19.64
C LYS A 122 14.19 6.17 20.41
N ASN A 123 15.06 7.09 20.79
CA ASN A 123 16.13 6.86 21.77
C ASN A 123 16.06 7.95 22.85
N ASN A 124 15.85 7.58 24.11
CA ASN A 124 15.74 8.53 25.24
C ASN A 124 14.81 9.73 24.98
N LYS A 125 13.63 9.47 24.38
CA LYS A 125 12.63 10.48 23.96
C LYS A 125 13.03 11.38 22.79
N GLN A 126 14.22 11.20 22.22
CA GLN A 126 14.61 11.85 20.98
C GLN A 126 14.28 10.95 19.78
N ILE A 127 13.82 11.57 18.70
CA ILE A 127 13.58 10.88 17.44
C ILE A 127 14.91 10.84 16.67
N ILE A 128 15.39 9.63 16.42
CA ILE A 128 16.54 9.37 15.55
C ILE A 128 16.01 8.97 14.19
N LYS A 129 16.51 9.62 13.15
CA LYS A 129 16.22 9.31 11.74
C LYS A 129 17.50 8.85 11.09
N ASN A 130 17.57 7.58 10.72
CA ASN A 130 18.69 7.08 9.94
C ASN A 130 18.64 7.70 8.53
N LYS A 131 19.62 7.37 7.69
CA LYS A 131 19.60 7.76 6.28
C LYS A 131 18.36 7.16 5.59
N ASN A 132 17.82 7.85 4.58
CA ASN A 132 16.78 7.27 3.73
C ASN A 132 17.34 6.11 2.90
N ARG A 133 16.53 5.07 2.71
CA ARG A 133 16.88 3.93 1.84
C ARG A 133 16.63 4.27 0.38
N GLU A 134 17.53 3.84 -0.50
CA GLU A 134 17.31 3.88 -1.94
C GLU A 134 16.15 2.97 -2.36
N LEU A 135 15.38 3.41 -3.35
CA LEU A 135 14.29 2.61 -3.89
C LEU A 135 14.83 1.31 -4.52
N ILE A 136 14.07 0.22 -4.38
CA ILE A 136 14.40 -1.09 -4.95
C ILE A 136 14.39 -0.98 -6.47
N GLU A 137 15.55 -1.03 -7.11
CA GLU A 137 15.66 -0.80 -8.55
C GLU A 137 14.88 -1.84 -9.36
N ASN A 138 15.20 -3.13 -9.16
CA ASN A 138 14.46 -4.23 -9.79
C ASN A 138 13.33 -4.72 -8.89
N ILE A 139 12.12 -4.23 -9.14
CA ILE A 139 10.95 -4.62 -8.36
C ILE A 139 10.50 -6.06 -8.62
N ASP A 140 10.95 -6.72 -9.70
CA ASP A 140 10.65 -8.14 -9.91
C ASP A 140 11.23 -9.06 -8.84
N ASN A 141 12.28 -8.61 -8.14
CA ASN A 141 12.87 -9.33 -7.01
C ASN A 141 11.97 -9.32 -5.76
N ILE A 142 10.92 -8.51 -5.74
CA ILE A 142 9.94 -8.49 -4.64
C ILE A 142 9.03 -9.71 -4.81
N ALA A 143 8.96 -10.55 -3.77
CA ALA A 143 8.09 -11.71 -3.74
C ALA A 143 6.61 -11.31 -3.91
N TYR A 144 5.78 -12.25 -4.35
CA TYR A 144 4.34 -12.01 -4.37
C TYR A 144 3.81 -11.77 -2.95
N PRO A 145 2.76 -10.94 -2.79
CA PRO A 145 2.12 -10.76 -1.50
C PRO A 145 1.65 -12.11 -0.95
N SER A 146 2.09 -12.45 0.26
CA SER A 146 1.67 -13.64 1.01
C SER A 146 0.22 -13.43 1.47
N LYS A 147 -0.74 -13.98 0.72
CA LYS A 147 -2.17 -13.81 0.99
C LYS A 147 -2.66 -14.87 1.99
N GLU A 148 -2.00 -16.02 2.01
CA GLU A 148 -2.24 -17.14 2.92
C GLU A 148 -1.94 -16.82 4.39
N THR A 149 -1.21 -15.73 4.67
CA THR A 149 -0.95 -15.24 6.04
C THR A 149 -2.01 -14.26 6.55
N LEU A 150 -3.01 -13.91 5.73
CA LEU A 150 -4.11 -13.05 6.15
C LEU A 150 -4.98 -13.74 7.21
N TYR A 151 -5.28 -13.03 8.29
CA TYR A 151 -6.20 -13.49 9.32
C TYR A 151 -7.65 -13.45 8.80
N ASP A 152 -8.42 -14.52 9.00
CA ASP A 152 -9.79 -14.70 8.51
C ASP A 152 -9.92 -14.39 7.00
N ILE A 153 -9.05 -15.01 6.18
CA ILE A 153 -8.98 -14.78 4.72
C ILE A 153 -10.34 -14.93 4.02
N GLU A 154 -11.22 -15.78 4.53
CA GLU A 154 -12.58 -16.00 4.02
C GLU A 154 -13.47 -14.74 4.05
N ASN A 155 -13.13 -13.75 4.89
CA ASN A 155 -13.84 -12.47 4.97
C ASN A 155 -13.33 -11.44 3.94
N TYR A 156 -12.29 -11.75 3.19
CA TYR A 156 -11.75 -10.84 2.18
C TYR A 156 -12.50 -10.97 0.87
N SER A 157 -12.90 -9.83 0.30
CA SER A 157 -13.45 -9.82 -1.05
C SER A 157 -12.39 -10.26 -2.06
N GLU A 158 -12.84 -10.82 -3.18
CA GLU A 158 -12.00 -11.11 -4.34
C GLU A 158 -11.11 -9.92 -4.72
N THR A 159 -11.69 -8.71 -4.82
CA THR A 159 -10.99 -7.45 -5.12
C THR A 159 -9.97 -7.02 -4.05
N SER A 160 -10.09 -7.52 -2.82
CA SER A 160 -9.10 -7.29 -1.76
C SER A 160 -7.89 -8.20 -1.93
N LEU A 161 -8.11 -9.42 -2.46
CA LEU A 161 -7.07 -10.42 -2.72
C LEU A 161 -6.40 -10.27 -4.08
N SER A 162 -6.99 -9.53 -5.02
CA SER A 162 -6.55 -9.46 -6.43
C SER A 162 -5.93 -8.10 -6.83
N LYS A 163 -5.34 -7.39 -5.87
CA LYS A 163 -4.58 -6.16 -6.14
C LYS A 163 -3.20 -6.50 -6.68
N LEU A 164 -2.81 -5.80 -7.74
CA LEU A 164 -1.54 -5.95 -8.41
C LEU A 164 -0.91 -4.59 -8.67
N PHE A 165 0.40 -4.58 -8.89
CA PHE A 165 1.12 -3.41 -9.38
C PHE A 165 1.79 -3.79 -10.69
N ALA A 166 1.59 -3.01 -11.74
CA ALA A 166 2.44 -3.09 -12.93
C ALA A 166 3.73 -2.26 -12.75
N SER A 167 3.66 -1.27 -11.86
CA SER A 167 4.71 -0.30 -11.59
C SER A 167 4.60 0.27 -10.16
N ARG A 168 5.70 0.86 -9.69
CA ARG A 168 5.75 1.68 -8.47
C ARG A 168 6.27 3.07 -8.80
N GLY A 169 5.58 4.08 -8.29
CA GLY A 169 5.92 5.48 -8.45
C GLY A 169 5.24 6.16 -9.64
N CYS A 170 5.43 7.47 -9.70
CA CYS A 170 4.81 8.36 -10.69
C CYS A 170 5.82 9.47 -11.03
N PRO A 171 6.01 9.82 -12.32
CA PRO A 171 6.96 10.86 -12.71
C PRO A 171 6.34 12.26 -12.70
N TYR A 172 5.03 12.37 -12.47
CA TYR A 172 4.29 13.62 -12.51
C TYR A 172 4.37 14.35 -11.17
N GLN A 173 4.40 15.69 -11.23
CA GLN A 173 4.56 16.58 -10.08
C GLN A 173 3.28 17.38 -9.81
N CYS A 174 2.14 16.68 -9.71
CA CYS A 174 0.87 17.36 -9.42
C CYS A 174 0.95 18.06 -8.05
N THR A 175 0.62 19.35 -8.01
CA THR A 175 0.81 20.24 -6.85
C THR A 175 0.08 19.77 -5.58
N TYR A 176 -1.02 19.03 -5.74
CA TYR A 176 -1.83 18.47 -4.66
C TYR A 176 -1.38 17.06 -4.21
N CYS A 177 -0.43 16.43 -4.90
CA CYS A 177 -0.12 15.00 -4.72
C CYS A 177 1.10 14.76 -3.83
N GLY A 178 0.95 13.84 -2.86
CA GLY A 178 2.03 13.44 -1.96
C GLY A 178 2.99 12.37 -2.51
N THR A 179 2.66 11.73 -3.63
CA THR A 179 3.39 10.60 -4.24
C THR A 179 4.86 10.93 -4.51
N GLN A 180 5.18 12.16 -4.91
CA GLN A 180 6.57 12.60 -5.15
C GLN A 180 7.46 12.55 -3.90
N ASN A 181 6.88 12.78 -2.70
CA ASN A 181 7.61 12.72 -1.43
C ASN A 181 7.96 11.29 -1.02
N ILE A 182 7.40 10.29 -1.70
CA ILE A 182 7.63 8.87 -1.44
C ILE A 182 8.54 8.29 -2.53
N TRP A 183 8.23 8.54 -3.79
CA TRP A 183 8.89 7.87 -4.93
C TRP A 183 9.94 8.71 -5.64
N THR A 184 10.16 9.96 -5.24
CA THR A 184 11.20 10.84 -5.82
C THR A 184 11.10 11.00 -7.35
N ASN A 185 9.88 11.02 -7.90
CA ASN A 185 9.59 11.08 -9.34
C ASN A 185 10.18 9.93 -10.17
N LYS A 186 10.62 8.84 -9.54
CA LYS A 186 11.09 7.63 -10.22
C LYS A 186 9.93 6.67 -10.43
N VAL A 187 9.97 5.94 -11.54
CA VAL A 187 9.03 4.86 -11.83
C VAL A 187 9.83 3.60 -12.12
N ARG A 188 9.47 2.50 -11.48
CA ARG A 188 10.00 1.18 -11.80
C ARG A 188 8.85 0.26 -12.18
N PHE A 189 9.12 -0.70 -13.05
CA PHE A 189 8.09 -1.55 -13.65
C PHE A 189 8.37 -3.01 -13.35
N HIS A 190 7.32 -3.76 -13.07
CA HIS A 190 7.40 -5.20 -13.10
C HIS A 190 7.48 -5.68 -14.55
N SER A 191 8.15 -6.81 -14.78
CA SER A 191 8.08 -7.45 -16.09
C SER A 191 6.66 -7.95 -16.35
N PRO A 192 6.18 -7.85 -17.62
CA PRO A 192 4.91 -8.42 -18.02
C PRO A 192 4.77 -9.92 -17.71
N GLU A 193 5.86 -10.67 -17.82
CA GLU A 193 5.94 -12.08 -17.46
C GLU A 193 5.58 -12.30 -15.98
N ARG A 194 6.19 -11.51 -15.08
CA ARG A 194 5.91 -11.60 -13.65
C ARG A 194 4.45 -11.27 -13.34
N ILE A 195 3.91 -10.19 -13.92
CA ILE A 195 2.51 -9.78 -13.70
C ILE A 195 1.53 -10.88 -14.14
N VAL A 196 1.75 -11.44 -15.33
CA VAL A 196 0.92 -12.53 -15.89
C VAL A 196 0.99 -13.78 -15.00
N ASN A 197 2.16 -14.10 -14.46
CA ASN A 197 2.33 -15.22 -13.54
C ASN A 197 1.63 -14.95 -12.18
N GLU A 198 1.71 -13.73 -11.65
CA GLU A 198 1.01 -13.34 -10.41
C GLU A 198 -0.51 -13.43 -10.57
N ILE A 199 -1.04 -13.02 -11.74
CA ILE A 199 -2.46 -13.17 -12.08
C ILE A 199 -2.85 -14.66 -12.09
N LYS A 200 -2.09 -15.50 -12.81
CA LYS A 200 -2.36 -16.94 -12.92
C LYS A 200 -2.33 -17.61 -11.55
N GLN A 201 -1.33 -17.30 -10.72
CA GLN A 201 -1.22 -17.84 -9.37
C GLN A 201 -2.38 -17.38 -8.50
N THR A 202 -2.68 -16.08 -8.47
CA THR A 202 -3.76 -15.55 -7.63
C THR A 202 -5.12 -16.11 -8.04
N LYS A 203 -5.37 -16.29 -9.34
CA LYS A 203 -6.57 -16.96 -9.85
C LYS A 203 -6.63 -18.42 -9.42
N LYS A 204 -5.52 -19.16 -9.55
CA LYS A 204 -5.44 -20.57 -9.18
C LYS A 204 -5.65 -20.79 -7.68
N ASP A 205 -4.97 -20.01 -6.86
CA ASP A 205 -4.87 -20.25 -5.42
C ASP A 205 -6.06 -19.65 -4.64
N PHE A 206 -6.65 -18.55 -5.15
CA PHE A 206 -7.71 -17.81 -4.45
C PHE A 206 -9.00 -17.65 -5.26
N GLY A 207 -9.08 -18.21 -6.47
CA GLY A 207 -10.27 -18.15 -7.32
C GLY A 207 -10.56 -16.76 -7.93
N CYS A 208 -9.63 -15.81 -7.82
CA CYS A 208 -9.85 -14.45 -8.30
C CYS A 208 -9.92 -14.37 -9.83
N THR A 209 -10.97 -13.70 -10.30
CA THR A 209 -11.32 -13.42 -11.70
C THR A 209 -11.39 -11.92 -12.01
N TYR A 210 -11.51 -11.05 -11.01
CA TYR A 210 -11.46 -9.60 -11.16
C TYR A 210 -10.25 -9.03 -10.44
N PHE A 211 -9.41 -8.25 -11.14
CA PHE A 211 -8.15 -7.68 -10.61
C PHE A 211 -8.15 -6.15 -10.66
N THR A 212 -7.37 -5.52 -9.77
CA THR A 212 -7.15 -4.07 -9.80
C THR A 212 -5.65 -3.78 -9.87
N PHE A 213 -5.23 -3.05 -10.92
CA PHE A 213 -3.92 -2.44 -10.99
C PHE A 213 -3.91 -1.20 -10.10
N PHE A 214 -3.24 -1.31 -8.96
CA PHE A 214 -3.20 -0.31 -7.89
C PHE A 214 -2.05 0.71 -8.06
N ASP A 215 -1.45 0.74 -9.25
CA ASP A 215 -0.47 1.71 -9.72
C ASP A 215 -0.93 3.16 -9.48
N ASP A 216 0.00 4.07 -9.18
CA ASP A 216 -0.29 5.52 -9.13
C ASP A 216 -0.83 6.00 -10.49
N VAL A 217 -0.26 5.50 -11.59
CA VAL A 217 -0.71 5.72 -12.96
C VAL A 217 -0.37 4.50 -13.81
N PHE A 218 -1.39 3.77 -14.27
CA PHE A 218 -1.21 2.70 -15.24
C PHE A 218 -0.93 3.28 -16.64
N GLY A 219 -0.07 2.61 -17.41
CA GLY A 219 0.21 2.99 -18.80
C GLY A 219 1.39 3.96 -19.00
N LEU A 220 2.15 4.28 -17.94
CA LEU A 220 3.28 5.22 -18.00
C LEU A 220 4.36 4.85 -19.03
N HIS A 221 4.54 3.55 -19.31
CA HIS A 221 5.50 3.08 -20.30
C HIS A 221 4.79 2.36 -21.44
N LYS A 222 4.60 3.05 -22.59
CA LYS A 222 3.83 2.54 -23.74
C LYS A 222 4.27 1.14 -24.18
N LYS A 223 5.56 0.93 -24.49
CA LYS A 223 6.07 -0.37 -24.96
C LYS A 223 5.78 -1.50 -23.96
N ASN A 224 6.08 -1.30 -22.67
CA ASN A 224 5.85 -2.28 -21.62
C ASN A 224 4.35 -2.58 -21.43
N THR A 225 3.51 -1.54 -21.49
CA THR A 225 2.05 -1.67 -21.38
C THR A 225 1.49 -2.51 -22.52
N TYR A 226 1.89 -2.24 -23.76
CA TYR A 226 1.47 -3.05 -24.91
C TYR A 226 1.98 -4.50 -24.83
N HIS A 227 3.19 -4.72 -24.33
CA HIS A 227 3.75 -6.06 -24.09
C HIS A 227 2.92 -6.84 -23.06
N LEU A 228 2.56 -6.20 -21.95
CA LEU A 228 1.65 -6.76 -20.94
C LEU A 228 0.29 -7.14 -21.54
N LEU A 229 -0.36 -6.20 -22.23
CA LEU A 229 -1.66 -6.44 -22.84
C LEU A 229 -1.61 -7.59 -23.86
N ASN A 230 -0.56 -7.66 -24.68
CA ASN A 230 -0.36 -8.78 -25.60
C ASN A 230 -0.26 -10.11 -24.86
N LYS A 231 0.58 -10.19 -23.82
CA LYS A 231 0.73 -11.44 -23.06
C LYS A 231 -0.54 -11.88 -22.36
N MET A 232 -1.33 -10.94 -21.84
CA MET A 232 -2.61 -11.25 -21.22
C MET A 232 -3.58 -11.86 -22.24
N ILE A 233 -3.63 -11.30 -23.46
CA ILE A 233 -4.43 -11.82 -24.57
C ILE A 233 -3.91 -13.19 -25.04
N GLU A 234 -2.62 -13.32 -25.30
CA GLU A 234 -1.96 -14.55 -25.77
C GLU A 234 -2.07 -15.70 -24.75
N SER A 235 -2.02 -15.37 -23.46
CA SER A 235 -2.17 -16.35 -22.37
C SER A 235 -3.62 -16.80 -22.18
N ASN A 236 -4.58 -16.21 -22.91
CA ASN A 236 -6.02 -16.47 -22.79
C ASN A 236 -6.50 -16.47 -21.33
N ILE A 237 -6.01 -15.52 -20.53
CA ILE A 237 -6.39 -15.43 -19.13
C ILE A 237 -7.77 -14.80 -19.07
N ASP A 238 -8.76 -15.62 -18.73
CA ASP A 238 -10.14 -15.18 -18.51
C ASP A 238 -10.27 -14.40 -17.20
N ILE A 239 -9.92 -13.12 -17.23
CA ILE A 239 -10.06 -12.19 -16.10
C ILE A 239 -10.64 -10.85 -16.57
N ASN A 240 -11.24 -10.15 -15.62
CA ASN A 240 -11.59 -8.75 -15.72
C ASN A 240 -10.61 -7.92 -14.89
N TRP A 241 -10.39 -6.67 -15.27
CA TRP A 241 -9.58 -5.79 -14.45
C TRP A 241 -9.91 -4.31 -14.60
N ASP A 242 -9.44 -3.53 -13.63
CA ASP A 242 -9.46 -2.07 -13.68
C ASP A 242 -8.12 -1.45 -13.30
N CYS A 243 -7.99 -0.16 -13.61
CA CYS A 243 -6.80 0.64 -13.33
C CYS A 243 -7.15 2.12 -13.15
N LEU A 244 -6.24 2.86 -12.51
CA LEU A 244 -6.18 4.31 -12.56
C LEU A 244 -5.20 4.76 -13.65
N THR A 245 -5.57 5.74 -14.47
CA THR A 245 -4.64 6.35 -15.44
C THR A 245 -4.86 7.86 -15.59
N ARG A 246 -4.09 8.52 -16.45
CA ARG A 246 -4.22 9.95 -16.77
C ARG A 246 -4.85 10.15 -18.15
N ALA A 247 -5.59 11.25 -18.28
CA ALA A 247 -6.28 11.60 -19.53
C ALA A 247 -5.34 11.73 -20.74
N ASN A 248 -4.10 12.19 -20.53
CA ASN A 248 -3.12 12.37 -21.60
C ASN A 248 -2.40 11.08 -22.03
N LEU A 249 -2.61 9.95 -21.35
CA LEU A 249 -1.96 8.67 -21.65
C LEU A 249 -2.84 7.72 -22.46
N VAL A 250 -4.13 8.00 -22.58
CA VAL A 250 -5.07 7.13 -23.27
C VAL A 250 -5.18 7.49 -24.75
N SER A 251 -5.42 6.48 -25.57
CA SER A 251 -5.77 6.61 -26.99
C SER A 251 -6.79 5.54 -27.36
N ASP A 252 -7.57 5.74 -28.42
CA ASP A 252 -8.54 4.75 -28.89
C ASP A 252 -7.91 3.37 -29.11
N GLU A 253 -6.71 3.34 -29.71
CA GLU A 253 -5.96 2.11 -29.94
C GLU A 253 -5.62 1.38 -28.63
N LEU A 254 -5.12 2.12 -27.63
CA LEU A 254 -4.79 1.56 -26.32
C LEU A 254 -6.06 1.07 -25.61
N LEU A 255 -7.13 1.85 -25.61
CA LEU A 255 -8.41 1.50 -24.97
C LEU A 255 -9.04 0.25 -25.58
N LEU A 256 -9.03 0.14 -26.91
CA LEU A 256 -9.48 -1.06 -27.62
C LEU A 256 -8.65 -2.29 -27.23
N LYS A 257 -7.33 -2.12 -27.08
CA LYS A 257 -6.43 -3.20 -26.66
C LYS A 257 -6.64 -3.59 -25.20
N MET A 258 -6.82 -2.62 -24.30
CA MET A 258 -7.15 -2.85 -22.89
C MET A 258 -8.46 -3.62 -22.76
N LYS A 259 -9.50 -3.23 -23.52
CA LYS A 259 -10.79 -3.94 -23.56
C LYS A 259 -10.62 -5.39 -24.02
N LYS A 260 -9.84 -5.64 -25.07
CA LYS A 260 -9.54 -7.01 -25.54
C LYS A 260 -8.80 -7.83 -24.49
N ALA A 261 -7.95 -7.20 -23.68
CA ALA A 261 -7.23 -7.84 -22.59
C ALA A 261 -8.05 -7.95 -21.28
N GLY A 262 -9.35 -7.62 -21.27
CA GLY A 262 -10.21 -7.79 -20.09
C GLY A 262 -10.47 -6.53 -19.24
N CYS A 263 -10.00 -5.34 -19.65
CA CYS A 263 -10.27 -4.12 -18.90
C CYS A 263 -11.77 -3.77 -18.91
N LYS A 264 -12.35 -3.57 -17.72
CA LYS A 264 -13.78 -3.24 -17.54
C LYS A 264 -14.03 -1.82 -17.06
N LYS A 265 -13.07 -1.22 -16.36
CA LYS A 265 -13.20 0.10 -15.78
C LYS A 265 -11.85 0.80 -15.78
N ILE A 266 -11.87 2.10 -16.03
CA ILE A 266 -10.72 2.98 -15.92
C ILE A 266 -11.15 4.14 -15.02
N ASP A 267 -10.48 4.32 -13.90
CA ASP A 267 -10.52 5.57 -13.16
C ASP A 267 -9.53 6.53 -13.82
N MET A 268 -9.92 7.78 -14.02
CA MET A 268 -9.11 8.76 -14.76
C MET A 268 -8.95 10.05 -13.97
N GLY A 269 -7.69 10.44 -13.74
CA GLY A 269 -7.36 11.75 -13.17
C GLY A 269 -7.55 12.87 -14.20
N VAL A 270 -8.78 13.39 -14.30
CA VAL A 270 -9.10 14.59 -15.11
C VAL A 270 -8.85 15.87 -14.30
N GLU A 271 -9.20 15.84 -13.01
CA GLU A 271 -9.01 16.88 -11.98
C GLU A 271 -9.76 18.19 -12.20
N SER A 272 -9.64 18.81 -13.37
CA SER A 272 -10.28 20.08 -13.70
C SER A 272 -10.58 20.21 -15.18
N GLY A 273 -11.66 20.92 -15.51
CA GLY A 273 -11.98 21.34 -16.89
C GLY A 273 -11.50 22.75 -17.23
N SER A 274 -10.67 23.37 -16.38
CA SER A 274 -10.14 24.72 -16.57
C SER A 274 -8.63 24.68 -16.75
N ASP A 275 -8.14 25.12 -17.91
CA ASP A 275 -6.70 25.20 -18.21
C ASP A 275 -5.94 26.01 -17.16
N LYS A 276 -6.54 27.09 -16.65
CA LYS A 276 -5.94 27.89 -15.58
C LYS A 276 -5.62 27.02 -14.35
N ILE A 277 -6.59 26.25 -13.86
CA ILE A 277 -6.41 25.38 -12.69
C ILE A 277 -5.45 24.22 -12.99
N LEU A 278 -5.41 23.72 -14.22
CA LEU A 278 -4.52 22.62 -14.61
C LEU A 278 -3.05 23.06 -14.74
N LEU A 279 -2.81 24.33 -15.06
CA LEU A 279 -1.48 24.90 -15.30
C LEU A 279 -0.91 25.67 -14.09
N ASP A 280 -1.77 26.05 -13.13
CA ASP A 280 -1.39 26.65 -11.83
C ASP A 280 -0.70 25.61 -10.91
#